data_AF-X7ZYZ3-F1
#
_entry.id   AF-X7ZYZ3-F1
#
_cell.length_a   1.000
_cell.length_b   1.000
_cell.length_c   1.000
_cell.angle_alpha   90.00
_cell.angle_beta   90.00
_cell.angle_gamma   90.00
#
_symmetry.space_group_name_H-M   'P 1'
#
loop_
_entity.id
_entity.type
_entity.pdbx_description
1 polymer ?
#
loop_
_entity_poly.entity_id
_entity_poly.type
_entity_poly.pdbx_seq_one_letter_code
_entity_poly.pdbx_strand_id
1 'polypeptide(L)'
;MPPVTVPSEIVRLQELLAQVARGEAFFLQGGDCAETFTDNTEPHIRGNIRTLLQMAVVLTYGASMPVVKVARIAGQYAKPRSADVDALGLRSYRGDMINGFARMRQPGSTTRRGWCGPTPTPARR
;
A
#
# COMPACT_ATOMS: atom_id res chain seq x y z
N MET A 1 3.85 6.34 -23.86
CA MET A 1 4.60 5.64 -22.80
C MET A 1 4.41 4.14 -22.99
N PRO A 2 5.45 3.31 -22.84
CA PRO A 2 5.29 1.85 -22.80
C PRO A 2 4.38 1.43 -21.63
N PRO A 3 3.60 0.34 -21.76
CA PRO A 3 2.78 -0.15 -20.67
C PRO A 3 3.63 -0.83 -19.58
N VAL A 4 3.13 -0.84 -18.33
CA VAL A 4 3.81 -1.50 -17.19
C VAL A 4 3.70 -3.03 -17.29
N THR A 5 2.60 -3.54 -17.85
CA THR A 5 2.33 -4.98 -18.04
C THR A 5 1.79 -5.23 -19.45
N VAL A 6 1.88 -6.47 -19.93
CA VAL A 6 1.31 -6.85 -21.23
C VAL A 6 0.04 -7.71 -21.09
N PRO A 7 -0.88 -7.72 -22.08
CA PRO A 7 -2.15 -8.44 -21.96
C PRO A 7 -2.03 -9.94 -21.67
N SER A 8 -1.01 -10.61 -22.21
CA SER A 8 -0.77 -12.04 -21.98
C SER A 8 -0.48 -12.38 -20.51
N GLU A 9 0.17 -11.47 -19.76
CA GLU A 9 0.41 -11.63 -18.33
C GLU A 9 -0.89 -11.53 -17.52
N ILE A 10 -1.81 -10.66 -17.95
CA ILE A 10 -3.12 -10.47 -17.31
C ILE A 10 -4.00 -11.71 -17.54
N VAL A 11 -4.03 -12.24 -18.77
CA VAL A 11 -4.76 -13.49 -19.08
C VAL A 11 -4.20 -14.65 -18.27
N ARG A 12 -2.88 -14.78 -18.19
CA ARG A 12 -2.24 -15.80 -17.34
C ARG A 12 -2.60 -15.63 -15.86
N LEU A 13 -2.65 -14.41 -15.35
CA LEU A 13 -3.07 -14.15 -13.97
C LEU A 13 -4.53 -14.56 -13.74
N GLN A 14 -5.42 -14.29 -14.69
CA GLN A 14 -6.82 -14.69 -14.62
C GLN A 14 -6.97 -16.21 -14.50
N GLU A 15 -6.22 -16.99 -15.28
CA GLU A 15 -6.21 -18.46 -15.21
C GLU A 15 -5.73 -18.97 -13.84
N LEU A 16 -4.70 -18.34 -13.27
CA LEU A 16 -4.20 -18.66 -11.94
C LEU A 16 -5.22 -18.32 -10.85
N LEU A 17 -5.92 -17.18 -10.96
CA LEU A 17 -6.98 -16.81 -10.02
C LEU A 17 -8.20 -17.74 -10.13
N ALA A 18 -8.47 -18.30 -11.32
CA ALA A 18 -9.50 -19.32 -11.48
C ALA A 18 -9.18 -20.60 -10.70
N GLN A 19 -7.91 -21.00 -10.62
CA GLN A 19 -7.47 -22.12 -9.76
C GLN A 19 -7.68 -21.80 -8.28
N VAL A 20 -7.37 -20.58 -7.85
CA VAL A 20 -7.63 -20.12 -6.49
C VAL A 20 -9.13 -20.21 -6.16
N ALA A 21 -10.00 -19.74 -7.05
CA ALA A 21 -11.44 -19.78 -6.85
C ALA A 21 -12.01 -21.20 -6.72
N ARG A 22 -11.35 -22.20 -7.33
CA ARG A 22 -11.68 -23.63 -7.20
C ARG A 22 -11.05 -24.30 -5.98
N GLY A 23 -10.25 -23.60 -5.19
CA GLY A 23 -9.53 -24.16 -4.05
C GLY A 23 -8.30 -25.01 -4.44
N GLU A 24 -7.81 -24.89 -5.67
CA GLU A 24 -6.64 -25.61 -6.19
C GLU A 24 -5.33 -24.84 -5.94
N ALA A 25 -5.42 -23.57 -5.55
CA ALA A 25 -4.28 -22.69 -5.26
C ALA A 25 -4.64 -21.67 -4.17
N PHE A 26 -3.62 -21.07 -3.57
CA PHE A 26 -3.75 -20.04 -2.54
C PHE A 26 -3.36 -18.66 -3.10
N PHE A 27 -4.09 -17.61 -2.74
CA PHE A 27 -3.78 -16.24 -3.17
C PHE A 27 -3.05 -15.46 -2.07
N LEU A 28 -1.83 -15.03 -2.37
CA LEU A 28 -1.02 -14.18 -1.51
C LEU A 28 -0.86 -12.80 -2.16
N GLN A 29 -1.46 -11.79 -1.53
CA GLN A 29 -1.25 -10.40 -1.89
C GLN A 29 -0.61 -9.63 -0.74
N GLY A 30 0.47 -8.90 -1.02
CA GLY A 30 1.21 -8.16 0.01
C GLY A 30 2.10 -7.05 -0.56
N GLY A 31 2.53 -6.12 0.29
CA GLY A 31 3.36 -4.98 -0.08
C GLY A 31 2.97 -3.74 0.72
N ASP A 32 3.47 -2.59 0.30
CA ASP A 32 3.26 -1.35 1.05
C ASP A 32 1.79 -0.93 1.06
N CYS A 33 1.41 -0.26 2.14
CA CYS A 33 0.09 0.32 2.22
C CYS A 33 -0.06 1.47 1.20
N ALA A 34 0.95 2.35 1.11
CA ALA A 34 1.15 3.33 0.03
C ALA A 34 2.62 3.29 -0.36
N GLU A 35 2.91 3.22 -1.65
CA GLU A 35 4.24 3.50 -2.17
C GLU A 35 4.50 5.02 -2.12
N THR A 36 5.74 5.39 -1.84
CA THR A 36 6.21 6.78 -1.91
C THR A 36 7.34 6.88 -2.95
N PHE A 37 7.50 8.03 -3.59
CA PHE A 37 8.59 8.23 -4.54
C PHE A 37 9.96 8.23 -3.85
N THR A 38 10.02 8.62 -2.58
CA THR A 38 11.26 8.62 -1.79
C THR A 38 11.70 7.21 -1.42
N ASP A 39 10.75 6.31 -1.12
CA ASP A 39 11.07 4.95 -0.70
C ASP A 39 11.07 3.95 -1.87
N ASN A 40 10.74 4.40 -3.09
CA ASN A 40 10.83 3.60 -4.33
C ASN A 40 12.30 3.38 -4.77
N THR A 41 13.07 2.75 -3.90
CA THR A 41 14.49 2.47 -4.04
C THR A 41 14.73 0.97 -4.16
N GLU A 42 15.85 0.59 -4.78
CA GLU A 42 16.20 -0.81 -4.97
C GLU A 42 16.23 -1.63 -3.65
N PRO A 43 16.83 -1.17 -2.54
CA PRO A 43 16.85 -1.93 -1.30
C PRO A 43 15.44 -2.19 -0.74
N HIS A 44 14.55 -1.20 -0.85
CA HIS A 44 13.18 -1.29 -0.37
C HIS A 44 12.36 -2.28 -1.20
N ILE A 45 12.39 -2.13 -2.53
CA ILE A 45 11.72 -3.05 -3.46
C ILE A 45 12.22 -4.49 -3.26
N ARG A 46 13.54 -4.66 -3.14
CA ARG A 46 14.17 -5.97 -2.90
C ARG A 46 13.71 -6.57 -1.57
N GLY A 47 13.62 -5.77 -0.51
CA GLY A 47 13.11 -6.19 0.79
C GLY A 47 11.67 -6.67 0.73
N ASN A 48 10.80 -5.91 0.05
CA ASN A 48 9.40 -6.25 -0.13
C ASN A 48 9.21 -7.54 -0.94
N ILE A 49 9.90 -7.68 -2.08
CA ILE A 49 9.87 -8.90 -2.90
C ILE A 49 10.39 -10.10 -2.11
N ARG A 50 11.51 -9.94 -1.38
CA ARG A 50 12.07 -11.01 -0.53
C ARG A 50 11.06 -11.49 0.50
N THR A 51 10.40 -10.56 1.18
CA THR A 51 9.40 -10.87 2.21
C THR A 51 8.21 -11.60 1.60
N LEU A 52 7.69 -11.12 0.47
CA LEU A 52 6.58 -11.77 -0.25
C LEU A 52 6.95 -13.21 -0.67
N LEU A 53 8.15 -13.42 -1.18
CA LEU A 53 8.63 -14.74 -1.57
C LEU A 53 8.85 -15.66 -0.35
N GLN A 54 9.37 -15.15 0.75
CA GLN A 54 9.53 -15.91 2.01
C GLN A 54 8.17 -16.38 2.55
N MET A 55 7.18 -15.50 2.58
CA MET A 55 5.81 -15.85 2.96
C MET A 55 5.22 -16.90 2.01
N ALA A 56 5.43 -16.73 0.70
CA ALA A 56 4.91 -17.67 -0.29
C ALA A 56 5.47 -19.09 -0.09
N VAL A 57 6.76 -19.24 0.22
CA VAL A 57 7.35 -20.57 0.48
C VAL A 57 6.72 -21.24 1.70
N VAL A 58 6.53 -20.49 2.79
CA VAL A 58 5.89 -21.00 4.01
C VAL A 58 4.43 -21.40 3.74
N LEU A 59 3.68 -20.56 3.01
CA LEU A 59 2.28 -20.84 2.67
C LEU A 59 2.12 -22.00 1.71
N THR A 60 3.01 -22.15 0.72
CA THR A 60 3.00 -23.32 -0.18
C THR A 60 3.17 -24.60 0.61
N TYR A 61 4.10 -24.63 1.58
CA TYR A 61 4.31 -25.79 2.43
C TYR A 61 3.10 -26.07 3.34
N GLY A 62 2.56 -25.04 4.00
CA GLY A 62 1.42 -25.21 4.92
C GLY A 62 0.10 -25.55 4.23
N ALA A 63 -0.14 -25.02 3.04
CA ALA A 63 -1.37 -25.26 2.29
C ALA A 63 -1.30 -26.49 1.37
N SER A 64 -0.10 -27.06 1.16
CA SER A 64 0.16 -28.16 0.21
C SER A 64 -0.37 -27.88 -1.21
N MET A 65 -0.40 -26.62 -1.62
CA MET A 65 -0.92 -26.18 -2.92
C MET A 65 -0.13 -24.98 -3.46
N PRO A 66 -0.18 -24.71 -4.77
CA PRO A 66 0.49 -23.55 -5.36
C PRO A 66 0.01 -22.23 -4.76
N VAL A 67 0.93 -21.28 -4.57
CA VAL A 67 0.62 -19.90 -4.13
C VAL A 67 0.78 -18.92 -5.30
N VAL A 68 -0.30 -18.23 -5.66
CA VAL A 68 -0.30 -17.10 -6.59
C VAL A 68 0.14 -15.84 -5.84
N LYS A 69 1.21 -15.20 -6.31
CA LYS A 69 1.89 -14.08 -5.63
C LYS A 69 1.58 -12.77 -6.33
N VAL A 70 0.96 -11.82 -5.65
CA VAL A 70 0.64 -10.49 -6.18
C VAL A 70 1.19 -9.42 -5.25
N ALA A 71 2.10 -8.58 -5.76
CA ALA A 71 2.65 -7.48 -5.00
C ALA A 71 1.77 -6.22 -5.11
N ARG A 72 1.62 -5.48 -4.01
CA ARG A 72 1.19 -4.07 -4.04
C ARG A 72 2.41 -3.22 -4.37
N ILE A 73 2.68 -3.07 -5.67
CA ILE A 73 3.88 -2.41 -6.19
C ILE A 73 3.57 -1.75 -7.54
N ALA A 74 4.43 -0.80 -7.96
CA ALA A 74 4.42 -0.19 -9.28
C ALA A 74 3.12 0.57 -9.62
N GLY A 75 2.44 1.13 -8.62
CA GLY A 75 1.22 1.90 -8.86
C GLY A 75 0.40 2.27 -7.63
N GLN A 76 0.77 1.82 -6.43
CA GLN A 76 0.06 2.08 -5.18
C GLN A 76 0.37 3.48 -4.62
N TYR A 77 0.41 4.49 -5.49
CA TYR A 77 0.75 5.89 -5.19
C TYR A 77 -0.47 6.77 -4.89
N ALA A 78 -1.67 6.18 -4.80
CA ALA A 78 -2.89 6.89 -4.43
C ALA A 78 -3.55 6.24 -3.21
N LYS A 79 -4.14 7.09 -2.36
CA LYS A 79 -4.93 6.67 -1.21
C LYS A 79 -6.22 7.45 -1.08
N PRO A 80 -7.38 6.76 -0.98
CA PRO A 80 -8.63 7.40 -0.63
C PRO A 80 -8.56 7.93 0.80
N ARG A 81 -9.26 9.04 1.05
CA ARG A 81 -9.34 9.68 2.36
C ARG A 81 -10.81 9.99 2.66
N SER A 82 -11.23 9.66 3.87
CA SER A 82 -12.61 9.90 4.33
C SER A 82 -12.93 11.39 4.53
N ALA A 83 -11.90 12.22 4.73
CA ALA A 83 -12.03 13.66 4.91
C ALA A 83 -10.98 14.41 4.07
N ASP A 84 -11.37 15.55 3.52
CA ASP A 84 -10.49 16.44 2.74
C ASP A 84 -9.45 17.16 3.60
N VAL A 85 -9.75 17.32 4.87
CA VAL A 85 -8.87 17.96 5.86
C VAL A 85 -8.44 16.93 6.88
N ASP A 86 -7.15 16.90 7.21
CA ASP A 86 -6.58 16.02 8.21
C ASP A 86 -6.74 16.58 9.63
N ALA A 87 -6.29 15.82 10.63
CA ALA A 87 -6.35 16.22 12.04
C ALA A 87 -5.53 17.50 12.36
N LEU A 88 -4.67 17.95 11.45
CA LEU A 88 -3.85 19.15 11.60
C LEU A 88 -4.46 20.37 10.88
N GLY A 89 -5.67 20.24 10.32
CA GLY A 89 -6.32 21.30 9.57
C GLY A 89 -5.69 21.54 8.18
N LEU A 90 -4.87 20.61 7.69
CA LEU A 90 -4.25 20.66 6.36
C LEU A 90 -5.02 19.78 5.39
N ARG A 91 -4.83 20.00 4.08
CA ARG A 91 -5.39 19.09 3.08
C ARG A 91 -4.82 17.69 3.30
N SER A 92 -5.69 16.70 3.34
CA SER A 92 -5.31 15.30 3.51
C SER A 92 -4.33 14.86 2.42
N TYR A 93 -3.25 14.21 2.83
CA TYR A 93 -2.37 13.48 1.92
C TYR A 93 -3.16 12.34 1.24
N ARG A 94 -3.11 12.30 -0.09
CA ARG A 94 -3.84 11.36 -0.95
C ARG A 94 -2.92 10.45 -1.76
N GLY A 95 -1.64 10.38 -1.38
CA GLY A 95 -0.63 9.60 -2.09
C GLY A 95 0.18 10.48 -3.04
N ASP A 96 1.43 10.10 -3.27
CA ASP A 96 2.42 10.86 -4.05
C ASP A 96 2.00 11.11 -5.51
N MET A 97 1.06 10.32 -6.06
CA MET A 97 0.46 10.60 -7.37
C MET A 97 -0.44 11.85 -7.37
N ILE A 98 -0.96 12.27 -6.21
CA ILE A 98 -1.90 13.39 -6.08
C ILE A 98 -1.24 14.58 -5.38
N ASN A 99 -0.63 14.38 -4.21
CA ASN A 99 0.08 15.43 -3.46
C ASN A 99 1.23 14.85 -2.64
N GLY A 100 2.25 15.65 -2.36
CA GLY A 100 3.40 15.18 -1.58
C GLY A 100 3.07 15.03 -0.09
N PHE A 101 3.79 14.13 0.58
CA PHE A 101 3.69 13.93 2.03
C PHE A 101 4.18 15.14 2.84
N ALA A 102 5.03 15.97 2.24
CA ALA A 102 5.54 17.18 2.86
C ALA A 102 4.40 18.13 3.25
N ARG A 103 4.43 18.59 4.50
CA ARG A 103 3.41 19.49 5.08
C ARG A 103 3.54 20.89 4.49
N MET A 104 3.06 21.10 3.27
CA MET A 104 2.94 22.44 2.72
C MET A 104 1.61 23.06 3.17
N ARG A 105 1.72 24.08 4.03
CA ARG A 105 0.63 25.02 4.26
C ARG A 105 0.38 25.76 2.95
N GLN A 106 -0.77 25.56 2.32
CA GLN A 106 -1.16 26.38 1.18
C GLN A 106 -1.33 27.84 1.65
N PRO A 107 -0.85 28.84 0.88
CA PRO A 107 -1.11 30.24 1.19
C PRO A 107 -2.63 30.46 1.25
N GLY A 108 -3.15 30.83 2.42
CA GLY A 108 -4.58 31.11 2.63
C GLY A 108 -5.28 30.30 3.74
N SER A 109 -4.66 29.29 4.36
CA SER A 109 -5.27 28.61 5.50
C SER A 109 -5.03 29.37 6.82
N THR A 110 -6.11 29.83 7.44
CA THR A 110 -6.15 30.74 8.60
C THR A 110 -6.07 30.03 9.96
N THR A 111 -5.72 28.75 10.03
CA THR A 111 -5.69 28.02 11.30
C THR A 111 -4.35 28.20 12.01
N ARG A 112 -4.35 29.07 13.03
CA ARG A 112 -3.27 29.28 13.98
C ARG A 112 -3.19 28.10 14.97
N ARG A 113 -1.95 27.62 15.15
CA ARG A 113 -1.36 26.97 16.35
C ARG A 113 -2.14 25.83 17.03
N GLY A 114 -1.43 24.71 17.22
CA GLY A 114 -1.76 23.76 18.29
C GLY A 114 -1.13 22.40 18.05
N TRP A 115 0.05 22.20 18.61
CA TRP A 115 0.78 20.93 18.64
C TRP A 115 -0.05 19.82 19.30
N CYS A 116 -0.03 18.59 18.76
CA CYS A 116 -0.71 17.43 19.37
C CYS A 116 0.36 16.48 19.96
N GLY A 117 0.69 16.68 21.24
CA GLY A 117 1.25 15.62 22.07
C GLY A 117 0.14 14.63 22.50
N PRO A 118 0.49 13.46 23.07
CA PRO A 118 -0.49 12.47 23.50
C PRO A 118 -1.45 13.06 24.54
N THR A 119 -2.75 12.86 24.33
CA THR A 119 -3.83 13.30 25.23
C THR A 119 -3.73 12.58 26.58
N PRO A 120 -3.77 13.29 27.74
CA PRO A 120 -3.79 12.63 29.04
C PRO A 120 -5.16 11.97 29.27
N THR A 121 -5.15 10.71 29.66
CA THR A 121 -6.33 9.93 30.05
C THR A 121 -6.93 10.48 31.35
N PRO A 122 -8.26 10.68 31.47
CA PRO A 122 -8.84 11.19 32.71
C PRO A 122 -8.85 10.09 33.78
N ALA A 123 -8.23 10.36 34.93
CA ALA A 123 -8.32 9.51 36.12
C ALA A 123 -9.77 9.48 36.63
N ARG A 124 -10.34 8.26 36.71
CA ARG A 124 -11.63 8.02 37.37
C ARG A 124 -11.48 8.29 38.87
N ARG A 125 -12.37 9.10 39.42
CA ARG A 125 -12.74 9.08 40.85
C ARG A 125 -13.80 8.02 41.08
#